data_AF-A0A815BM30-F1
#
_entry.id   AF-A0A815BM30-F1
#
_cell.length_a   1.000
_cell.length_b   1.000
_cell.length_c   1.000
_cell.angle_alpha   90.00
_cell.angle_beta   90.00
_cell.angle_gamma   90.00
#
_symmetry.space_group_name_H-M   'P 1'
#
loop_
_entity.id
_entity.type
_entity.pdbx_description
1 polymer ?
#
loop_
_entity_poly.entity_id
_entity_poly.type
_entity_poly.pdbx_seq_one_letter_code
_entity_poly.pdbx_strand_id
1 'polypeptide(L)'
;MSQLCSCGGSKNNDDNNQVNKQINAKLKQDEKVFQATYRLLLLGTGESGKSTIVKQMKILHNPFTPEEKADKIPDIKRNIRDSLTSIIRAMDKINPPVELEHPENQGPATYMITTAHSLDFDYPHEFFEHAAILWKDAGIQACYERANEYQIIDCAKYFLDRVHEVKQSNYMPSEQDILRCRVLTSGIFELHFAVEGVRFHMFDVGGQREERRKWIQCFNDVTAIIFVTACDTFNTMLAEDEGENRLRESIKLFKDIWNNRWLRTVSVILFLNKQDLLAEKIKGGRRLADYFPEFAGYVLAQGEQGKADRGEDSEVTRAKCFIRDEFLRVSTATGANTHQCYPHFTCAVDTENIRRVFSDCRSIIQPDLVSKLFNSIEGVKCNPVMGAMYAFPRIEIPEKAIEHAKSKQMAPDAFYCFQLLDKTGICVVPGSGFKQRPGTHHLRTTILPPVDQMKDMVEKFRAFHIEFLNEWK
;
A
#
# COMPACT_ATOMS: atom_id res chain seq x y z
N MET A 1 -70.09 19.45 -29.36
CA MET A 1 -69.18 19.48 -28.19
C MET A 1 -69.01 18.03 -27.76
N SER A 2 -67.85 17.43 -27.59
CA SER A 2 -66.47 17.88 -27.56
C SER A 2 -65.62 16.61 -27.51
N GLN A 3 -64.53 16.58 -28.30
CA GLN A 3 -63.45 15.61 -28.15
C GLN A 3 -62.91 15.64 -26.72
N LEU A 4 -62.65 14.48 -26.11
CA LEU A 4 -61.74 14.37 -24.98
C LEU A 4 -60.80 13.18 -25.22
N CYS A 5 -59.57 13.56 -25.54
CA CYS A 5 -58.40 12.74 -25.83
C CYS A 5 -58.05 11.84 -24.63
N SER A 6 -57.91 10.54 -24.88
CA SER A 6 -57.21 9.62 -23.97
C SER A 6 -55.71 9.67 -24.30
N CYS A 7 -54.97 10.56 -23.64
CA CYS A 7 -53.51 10.71 -23.78
C CYS A 7 -52.80 10.78 -22.40
N GLY A 8 -53.26 10.01 -21.41
CA GLY A 8 -52.69 10.02 -20.05
C GLY A 8 -51.72 8.87 -19.73
N GLY A 9 -51.73 7.77 -20.51
CA GLY A 9 -50.99 6.54 -20.16
C GLY A 9 -49.56 6.43 -20.75
N SER A 10 -49.29 7.02 -21.92
CA SER A 10 -47.98 6.87 -22.60
C SER A 10 -46.88 7.74 -22.00
N LYS A 11 -47.19 8.97 -21.55
CA LYS A 11 -46.16 9.92 -21.07
C LYS A 11 -45.40 9.40 -19.85
N ASN A 12 -46.08 8.81 -18.87
CA ASN A 12 -45.42 8.24 -17.68
C ASN A 12 -44.56 7.02 -18.00
N ASN A 13 -44.90 6.23 -19.01
CA ASN A 13 -44.10 5.07 -19.43
C ASN A 13 -42.88 5.49 -20.27
N ASP A 14 -43.01 6.53 -21.09
CA ASP A 14 -41.91 7.09 -21.87
C ASP A 14 -40.89 7.80 -20.96
N ASP A 15 -41.36 8.55 -19.96
CA ASP A 15 -40.49 9.20 -18.96
C ASP A 15 -39.76 8.14 -18.10
N ASN A 16 -40.46 7.10 -17.64
CA ASN A 16 -39.83 5.98 -16.91
C ASN A 16 -38.84 5.20 -17.79
N ASN A 17 -39.13 4.99 -19.07
CA ASN A 17 -38.20 4.37 -20.01
C ASN A 17 -36.97 5.26 -20.26
N GLN A 18 -37.14 6.57 -20.30
CA GLN A 18 -36.03 7.51 -20.46
C GLN A 18 -35.15 7.57 -19.21
N VAL A 19 -35.74 7.60 -18.01
CA VAL A 19 -35.02 7.49 -16.74
C VAL A 19 -34.29 6.15 -16.64
N ASN A 20 -34.95 5.03 -16.96
CA ASN A 20 -34.31 3.70 -16.98
C ASN A 20 -33.17 3.63 -18.00
N LYS A 21 -33.30 4.24 -19.19
CA LYS A 21 -32.21 4.34 -20.16
C LYS A 21 -31.03 5.15 -19.60
N GLN A 22 -31.29 6.27 -18.93
CA GLN A 22 -30.24 7.08 -18.30
C GLN A 22 -29.54 6.35 -17.16
N ILE A 23 -30.29 5.65 -16.31
CA ILE A 23 -29.73 4.83 -15.22
C ILE A 23 -28.87 3.71 -15.81
N ASN A 24 -29.35 2.98 -16.80
CA ASN A 24 -28.59 1.91 -17.45
C ASN A 24 -27.32 2.43 -18.15
N ALA A 25 -27.38 3.60 -18.77
CA ALA A 25 -26.21 4.25 -19.35
C ALA A 25 -25.18 4.61 -18.27
N LYS A 26 -25.64 5.16 -17.14
CA LYS A 26 -24.78 5.50 -16.00
C LYS A 26 -24.16 4.25 -15.35
N LEU A 27 -24.94 3.19 -15.14
CA LEU A 27 -24.45 1.91 -14.63
C LEU A 27 -23.36 1.32 -15.53
N LYS A 28 -23.54 1.33 -16.86
CA LYS A 28 -22.51 0.88 -17.80
C LYS A 28 -21.25 1.74 -17.74
N GLN A 29 -21.40 3.04 -17.54
CA GLN A 29 -20.27 3.95 -17.37
C GLN A 29 -19.54 3.66 -16.05
N ASP A 30 -20.27 3.52 -14.95
CA ASP A 30 -19.73 3.23 -13.62
C ASP A 30 -19.04 1.84 -13.58
N GLU A 31 -19.59 0.85 -14.29
CA GLU A 31 -18.97 -0.47 -14.45
C GLU A 31 -17.63 -0.39 -15.20
N LYS A 32 -17.57 0.36 -16.31
CA LYS A 32 -16.30 0.63 -17.02
C LYS A 32 -15.30 1.34 -16.11
N VAL A 33 -15.78 2.28 -15.30
CA VAL A 33 -14.95 3.00 -14.34
C VAL A 33 -14.38 2.05 -13.29
N PHE A 34 -15.23 1.22 -12.71
CA PHE A 34 -14.89 0.24 -11.69
C PHE A 34 -13.87 -0.78 -12.20
N GLN A 35 -14.09 -1.36 -13.40
CA GLN A 35 -13.16 -2.29 -14.03
C GLN A 35 -11.80 -1.64 -14.37
N ALA A 36 -11.79 -0.33 -14.62
CA ALA A 36 -10.57 0.43 -14.92
C ALA A 36 -9.84 0.95 -13.66
N THR A 37 -10.35 0.69 -12.45
CA THR A 37 -9.81 1.22 -11.19
C THR A 37 -9.05 0.14 -10.42
N TYR A 38 -7.79 0.43 -10.09
CA TYR A 38 -6.95 -0.44 -9.26
C TYR A 38 -7.27 -0.24 -7.79
N ARG A 39 -7.71 -1.31 -7.13
CA ARG A 39 -8.11 -1.28 -5.73
C ARG A 39 -6.99 -1.83 -4.85
N LEU A 40 -6.46 -0.98 -4.00
CA LEU A 40 -5.30 -1.26 -3.14
C LEU A 40 -5.75 -1.28 -1.68
N LEU A 41 -5.58 -2.41 -1.02
CA LEU A 41 -5.94 -2.57 0.39
C LEU A 41 -4.68 -2.50 1.25
N LEU A 42 -4.61 -1.54 2.18
CA LEU A 42 -3.50 -1.43 3.12
C LEU A 42 -3.79 -2.25 4.37
N LEU A 43 -2.97 -3.26 4.64
CA LEU A 43 -3.07 -4.11 5.83
C LEU A 43 -1.80 -4.01 6.67
N GLY A 44 -1.89 -4.43 7.93
CA GLY A 44 -0.76 -4.42 8.87
C GLY A 44 -1.16 -4.03 10.28
N THR A 45 -0.26 -4.25 11.23
CA THR A 45 -0.47 -3.94 12.66
C THR A 45 -0.71 -2.44 12.90
N GLY A 46 -1.24 -2.09 14.08
CA GLY A 46 -1.32 -0.69 14.50
C GLY A 46 0.05 -0.01 14.41
N GLU A 47 0.07 1.25 13.97
CA GLU A 47 1.29 2.08 13.90
C GLU A 47 2.37 1.59 12.92
N SER A 48 2.01 0.69 12.00
CA SER A 48 2.92 0.25 10.95
C SER A 48 3.21 1.31 9.88
N GLY A 49 2.40 2.37 9.79
CA GLY A 49 2.55 3.47 8.83
C GLY A 49 1.57 3.47 7.65
N LYS A 50 0.49 2.67 7.71
CA LYS A 50 -0.56 2.63 6.66
C LYS A 50 -1.13 4.01 6.33
N SER A 51 -1.65 4.72 7.33
CA SER A 51 -2.20 6.06 7.15
C SER A 51 -1.17 7.07 6.66
N THR A 52 0.11 6.88 7.00
CA THR A 52 1.20 7.72 6.48
C THR A 52 1.40 7.51 4.97
N ILE A 53 1.30 6.26 4.48
CA ILE A 53 1.35 5.97 3.04
C ILE A 53 0.15 6.60 2.30
N VAL A 54 -1.04 6.58 2.90
CA VAL A 54 -2.21 7.25 2.31
C VAL A 54 -2.01 8.77 2.24
N LYS A 55 -1.47 9.38 3.30
CA LYS A 55 -1.08 10.80 3.29
C LYS A 55 -0.04 11.09 2.22
N GLN A 56 0.92 10.20 1.97
CA GLN A 56 1.89 10.34 0.88
C GLN A 56 1.22 10.34 -0.49
N MET A 57 0.28 9.42 -0.74
CA MET A 57 -0.49 9.41 -1.99
C MET A 57 -1.27 10.70 -2.17
N LYS A 58 -1.82 11.25 -1.08
CA LYS A 58 -2.47 12.56 -1.12
C LYS A 58 -1.46 13.67 -1.46
N ILE A 59 -0.31 13.76 -0.81
CA ILE A 59 0.73 14.76 -1.14
C ILE A 59 1.19 14.66 -2.60
N LEU A 60 1.42 13.44 -3.09
CA LEU A 60 1.95 13.20 -4.43
C LEU A 60 0.95 13.50 -5.55
N HIS A 61 -0.35 13.33 -5.30
CA HIS A 61 -1.36 13.34 -6.36
C HIS A 61 -2.50 14.33 -6.16
N ASN A 62 -2.83 14.70 -4.91
CA ASN A 62 -3.89 15.63 -4.52
C ASN A 62 -3.46 16.45 -3.28
N PRO A 63 -2.51 17.42 -3.42
CA PRO A 63 -1.88 18.09 -2.27
C PRO A 63 -2.88 18.74 -1.31
N PHE A 64 -2.52 18.76 -0.01
CA PHE A 64 -3.37 19.33 1.05
C PHE A 64 -3.59 20.83 0.87
N THR A 65 -4.84 21.28 0.99
CA THR A 65 -5.17 22.73 0.99
C THR A 65 -4.77 23.38 2.31
N PRO A 66 -4.54 24.71 2.36
CA PRO A 66 -4.21 25.42 3.61
C PRO A 66 -5.21 25.15 4.74
N GLU A 67 -6.50 25.03 4.42
CA GLU A 67 -7.56 24.70 5.38
C GLU A 67 -7.38 23.29 5.94
N GLU A 68 -7.14 22.29 5.08
CA GLU A 68 -6.89 20.92 5.53
C GLU A 68 -5.61 20.80 6.37
N LYS A 69 -4.60 21.65 6.10
CA LYS A 69 -3.39 21.74 6.93
C LYS A 69 -3.72 22.34 8.29
N ALA A 70 -4.49 23.43 8.34
CA ALA A 70 -4.92 24.06 9.58
C ALA A 70 -5.75 23.12 10.47
N ASP A 71 -6.59 22.27 9.89
CA ASP A 71 -7.38 21.25 10.59
C ASP A 71 -6.50 20.22 11.34
N LYS A 72 -5.20 20.13 11.03
CA LYS A 72 -4.25 19.24 11.72
C LYS A 72 -3.58 19.87 12.94
N ILE A 73 -3.70 21.17 13.14
CA ILE A 73 -3.09 21.85 14.29
C ILE A 73 -3.55 21.25 15.63
N PRO A 74 -4.85 20.99 15.87
CA PRO A 74 -5.29 20.38 17.12
C PRO A 74 -4.70 18.97 17.35
N ASP A 75 -4.60 18.17 16.29
CA ASP A 75 -4.02 16.83 16.36
C ASP A 75 -2.51 16.87 16.71
N ILE A 76 -1.77 17.83 16.14
CA ILE A 76 -0.34 18.02 16.41
C ILE A 76 -0.12 18.48 17.86
N LYS A 77 -0.90 19.44 18.34
CA LYS A 77 -0.84 19.90 19.75
C LYS A 77 -1.16 18.75 20.72
N ARG A 78 -2.16 17.94 20.38
CA ARG A 78 -2.49 16.72 21.13
C ARG A 78 -1.34 15.71 21.14
N ASN A 79 -0.65 15.51 20.02
CA ASN A 79 0.51 14.62 19.96
C ASN A 79 1.66 15.07 20.87
N ILE A 80 1.92 16.37 21.00
CA ILE A 80 2.90 16.92 21.96
C ILE A 80 2.51 16.54 23.38
N ARG A 81 1.26 16.84 23.76
CA ARG A 81 0.73 16.54 25.09
C ARG A 81 0.83 15.05 25.41
N ASP A 82 0.27 14.22 24.54
CA ASP A 82 0.18 12.78 24.78
C ASP A 82 1.58 12.15 24.86
N SER A 83 2.54 12.63 24.06
CA SER A 83 3.94 12.17 24.12
C SER A 83 4.59 12.47 25.47
N LEU A 84 4.53 13.71 25.95
CA LEU A 84 5.11 14.08 27.24
C LEU A 84 4.41 13.37 28.40
N THR A 85 3.08 13.32 28.38
CA THR A 85 2.31 12.63 29.42
C THR A 85 2.68 11.15 29.49
N SER A 86 2.89 10.49 28.36
CA SER A 86 3.37 9.09 28.33
C SER A 86 4.77 8.95 28.94
N ILE A 87 5.70 9.86 28.64
CA ILE A 87 7.06 9.83 29.20
C ILE A 87 7.00 10.03 30.73
N ILE A 88 6.33 11.08 31.20
CA ILE A 88 6.25 11.41 32.63
C ILE A 88 5.59 10.25 33.41
N ARG A 89 4.50 9.67 32.89
CA ARG A 89 3.84 8.52 33.53
C ARG A 89 4.69 7.26 33.54
N ALA A 90 5.68 7.15 32.65
CA ALA A 90 6.57 5.99 32.57
C ALA A 90 7.75 6.12 33.54
N MET A 91 8.20 7.33 33.88
CA MET A 91 9.34 7.59 34.77
C MET A 91 9.29 6.77 36.08
N ASP A 92 8.13 6.72 36.73
CA ASP A 92 7.93 5.96 37.98
C ASP A 92 7.67 4.45 37.77
N LYS A 93 7.37 4.03 36.54
CA LYS A 93 6.94 2.65 36.21
C LYS A 93 8.05 1.78 35.64
N ILE A 94 8.97 2.38 34.89
CA ILE A 94 10.12 1.67 34.34
C ILE A 94 11.07 1.24 35.45
N ASN A 95 11.83 0.16 35.24
CA ASN A 95 12.71 -0.41 36.27
C ASN A 95 14.17 -0.48 35.79
N PRO A 96 15.13 0.23 36.43
CA PRO A 96 14.92 1.14 37.56
C PRO A 96 14.11 2.39 37.17
N PRO A 97 13.41 3.05 38.11
CA PRO A 97 12.70 4.29 37.84
C PRO A 97 13.69 5.41 37.49
N VAL A 98 13.18 6.45 36.83
CA VAL A 98 13.96 7.64 36.46
C VAL A 98 13.33 8.84 37.17
N GLU A 99 14.16 9.67 37.80
CA GLU A 99 13.72 10.91 38.45
C GLU A 99 13.99 12.10 37.53
N LEU A 100 13.28 13.21 37.77
CA LEU A 100 13.59 14.48 37.12
C LEU A 100 14.98 14.94 37.55
N GLU A 101 15.76 15.47 36.61
CA GLU A 101 17.07 16.07 36.93
C GLU A 101 16.88 17.30 37.82
N HIS A 102 15.86 18.09 37.53
CA HIS A 102 15.57 19.35 38.20
C HIS A 102 14.28 19.25 39.03
N PRO A 103 14.34 19.26 40.38
CA PRO A 103 13.15 19.16 41.23
C PRO A 103 12.10 20.26 40.99
N GLU A 104 12.52 21.43 40.52
CA GLU A 104 11.62 22.53 40.10
C GLU A 104 10.68 22.14 38.96
N ASN A 105 11.05 21.14 38.15
CA ASN A 105 10.23 20.63 37.05
C ASN A 105 9.06 19.76 37.53
N GLN A 106 8.97 19.44 38.83
CA GLN A 106 7.86 18.70 39.40
C GLN A 106 6.50 19.40 39.21
N GLY A 107 6.48 20.74 39.32
CA GLY A 107 5.28 21.55 39.07
C GLY A 107 4.78 21.42 37.62
N PRO A 108 5.63 21.72 36.62
CA PRO A 108 5.35 21.46 35.20
C PRO A 108 4.92 20.02 34.90
N ALA A 109 5.60 19.02 35.46
CA ALA A 109 5.26 17.62 35.26
C ALA A 109 3.85 17.28 35.81
N THR A 110 3.53 17.80 37.00
CA THR A 110 2.20 17.65 37.60
C THR A 110 1.14 18.32 36.73
N TYR A 111 1.38 19.54 36.24
CA TYR A 111 0.48 20.26 35.34
C TYR A 111 0.13 19.44 34.08
N MET A 112 1.12 18.78 33.49
CA MET A 112 0.91 17.93 32.30
C MET A 112 -0.03 16.76 32.58
N ILE A 113 0.08 16.15 33.76
CA ILE A 113 -0.74 14.99 34.15
C ILE A 113 -2.15 15.41 34.58
N THR A 114 -2.29 16.49 35.34
CA THR A 114 -3.55 16.84 36.02
C THR A 114 -4.40 17.83 35.23
N THR A 115 -3.78 18.89 34.69
CA THR A 115 -4.48 19.98 34.01
C THR A 115 -4.56 19.74 32.50
N ALA A 116 -3.44 19.42 31.85
CA ALA A 116 -3.40 19.31 30.39
C ALA A 116 -4.17 18.09 29.84
N HIS A 117 -4.51 17.12 30.69
CA HIS A 117 -5.21 15.89 30.31
C HIS A 117 -6.70 16.09 29.96
N SER A 118 -7.26 17.28 30.13
CA SER A 118 -8.68 17.52 29.79
C SER A 118 -8.97 17.31 28.30
N LEU A 119 -10.19 16.86 27.99
CA LEU A 119 -10.63 16.62 26.60
C LEU A 119 -10.72 17.94 25.81
N ASP A 120 -11.22 18.99 26.46
CA ASP A 120 -11.40 20.32 25.88
C ASP A 120 -10.21 21.27 26.18
N PHE A 121 -9.01 20.71 26.30
CA PHE A 121 -7.81 21.48 26.58
C PHE A 121 -7.50 22.46 25.43
N ASP A 122 -7.36 23.74 25.74
CA ASP A 122 -7.20 24.83 24.77
C ASP A 122 -5.74 25.08 24.37
N TYR A 123 -4.79 24.37 24.99
CA TYR A 123 -3.34 24.48 24.76
C TYR A 123 -2.86 25.94 24.93
N PRO A 124 -2.91 26.48 26.16
CA PRO A 124 -2.49 27.85 26.45
C PRO A 124 -0.97 27.98 26.30
N HIS A 125 -0.47 29.21 26.22
CA HIS A 125 0.97 29.47 26.09
C HIS A 125 1.79 28.80 27.20
N GLU A 126 1.26 28.76 28.43
CA GLU A 126 1.86 28.07 29.58
C GLU A 126 2.13 26.59 29.33
N PHE A 127 1.25 25.88 28.63
CA PHE A 127 1.46 24.47 28.28
C PHE A 127 2.73 24.26 27.46
N PHE A 128 2.96 25.13 26.48
CA PHE A 128 4.15 25.01 25.62
C PHE A 128 5.44 25.41 26.36
N GLU A 129 5.38 26.30 27.34
CA GLU A 129 6.52 26.60 28.22
C GLU A 129 6.88 25.38 29.07
N HIS A 130 5.90 24.79 29.74
CA HIS A 130 6.10 23.57 30.53
C HIS A 130 6.64 22.43 29.68
N ALA A 131 6.07 22.22 28.49
CA ALA A 131 6.53 21.21 27.55
C ALA A 131 8.00 21.42 27.12
N ALA A 132 8.39 22.67 26.82
CA ALA A 132 9.75 23.00 26.40
C ALA A 132 10.78 22.86 27.53
N ILE A 133 10.41 23.19 28.77
CA ILE A 133 11.27 23.02 29.94
C ILE A 133 11.45 21.53 30.26
N LEU A 134 10.34 20.79 30.33
CA LEU A 134 10.37 19.35 30.62
C LEU A 134 11.15 18.57 29.57
N TRP A 135 10.98 18.87 28.28
CA TRP A 135 11.73 18.17 27.24
C TRP A 135 13.25 18.39 27.33
N LYS A 136 13.72 19.46 27.97
CA LYS A 136 15.16 19.70 28.18
C LYS A 136 15.74 19.02 29.42
N ASP A 137 14.89 18.51 30.32
CA ASP A 137 15.32 17.81 31.54
C ASP A 137 16.01 16.48 31.21
N ALA A 138 17.20 16.22 31.75
CA ALA A 138 17.92 14.99 31.43
C ALA A 138 17.22 13.73 31.95
N GLY A 139 16.41 13.82 33.00
CA GLY A 139 15.56 12.73 33.47
C GLY A 139 14.48 12.36 32.45
N ILE A 140 13.82 13.36 31.86
CA ILE A 140 12.85 13.15 30.78
C ILE A 140 13.53 12.55 29.54
N GLN A 141 14.70 13.06 29.15
CA GLN A 141 15.48 12.50 28.04
C GLN A 141 15.91 11.05 28.32
N ALA A 142 16.41 10.75 29.52
CA ALA A 142 16.82 9.40 29.91
C ALA A 142 15.63 8.42 29.91
N CYS A 143 14.45 8.86 30.33
CA CYS A 143 13.23 8.06 30.23
C CYS A 143 12.82 7.82 28.76
N TYR A 144 12.91 8.85 27.91
CA TYR A 144 12.62 8.73 26.48
C TYR A 144 13.57 7.77 25.75
N GLU A 145 14.86 7.74 26.09
CA GLU A 145 15.81 6.76 25.55
C GLU A 145 15.44 5.31 25.90
N ARG A 146 14.60 5.12 26.93
CA ARG A 146 14.03 3.83 27.36
C ARG A 146 12.59 3.63 26.91
N ALA A 147 12.13 4.39 25.92
CA ALA A 147 10.76 4.33 25.41
C ALA A 147 10.34 2.97 24.82
N ASN A 148 11.26 2.01 24.66
CA ASN A 148 10.90 0.64 24.31
C ASN A 148 10.27 -0.15 25.48
N GLU A 149 10.37 0.35 26.71
CA GLU A 149 9.83 -0.27 27.93
C GLU A 149 8.37 0.12 28.20
N TYR A 150 7.82 1.07 27.44
CA TYR A 150 6.44 1.55 27.58
C TYR A 150 5.86 1.96 26.22
N GLN A 151 4.60 2.40 26.19
CA GLN A 151 3.93 2.80 24.95
C GLN A 151 4.06 4.31 24.71
N ILE A 152 4.67 4.67 23.57
CA ILE A 152 4.79 6.05 23.11
C ILE A 152 4.52 6.13 21.60
N ILE A 153 4.05 7.28 21.13
CA ILE A 153 3.86 7.55 19.71
C ILE A 153 5.19 7.91 19.03
N ASP A 154 5.40 7.43 17.80
CA ASP A 154 6.69 7.58 17.09
C ASP A 154 7.08 9.04 16.82
N CYS A 155 6.10 9.96 16.75
CA CYS A 155 6.34 11.35 16.44
C CYS A 155 6.74 12.21 17.64
N ALA A 156 6.88 11.61 18.83
CA ALA A 156 7.20 12.30 20.08
C ALA A 156 8.39 13.23 19.95
N LYS A 157 9.58 12.70 19.65
CA LYS A 157 10.80 13.51 19.50
C LYS A 157 10.66 14.62 18.45
N TYR A 158 10.09 14.30 17.29
CA TYR A 158 9.94 15.25 16.18
C TYR A 158 9.11 16.49 16.54
N PHE A 159 8.04 16.34 17.31
CA PHE A 159 7.23 17.48 17.75
C PHE A 159 7.77 18.13 19.02
N LEU A 160 8.35 17.34 19.94
CA LEU A 160 8.92 17.86 21.18
C LEU A 160 10.15 18.75 20.94
N ASP A 161 11.00 18.39 19.97
CA ASP A 161 12.13 19.22 19.52
C ASP A 161 11.66 20.58 18.94
N ARG A 162 10.39 20.69 18.51
CA ARG A 162 9.83 21.85 17.80
C ARG A 162 8.61 22.46 18.48
N VAL A 163 8.48 22.25 19.80
CA VAL A 163 7.42 22.87 20.64
C VAL A 163 7.35 24.39 20.42
N HIS A 164 8.51 25.04 20.27
CA HIS A 164 8.62 26.48 20.06
C HIS A 164 8.06 26.97 18.71
N GLU A 165 8.07 26.12 17.67
CA GLU A 165 7.47 26.40 16.37
C GLU A 165 5.94 26.23 16.44
N VAL A 166 5.48 25.11 17.01
CA VAL A 166 4.05 24.74 17.10
C VAL A 166 3.25 25.71 17.98
N LYS A 167 3.93 26.34 18.95
CA LYS A 167 3.36 27.35 19.85
C LYS A 167 2.98 28.66 19.16
N GLN A 168 3.59 28.99 18.02
CA GLN A 168 3.38 30.27 17.35
C GLN A 168 1.92 30.42 16.88
N SER A 169 1.35 31.62 17.01
CA SER A 169 -0.04 31.87 16.60
C SER A 169 -0.27 31.76 15.09
N ASN A 170 0.80 31.94 14.30
CA ASN A 170 0.82 31.79 12.85
C ASN A 170 1.37 30.43 12.39
N TYR A 171 1.48 29.44 13.29
CA TYR A 171 1.95 28.11 12.93
C TYR A 171 1.05 27.48 11.86
N MET A 172 1.65 27.06 10.75
CA MET A 172 0.99 26.34 9.67
C MET A 172 1.72 25.01 9.46
N PRO A 173 1.05 23.86 9.64
CA PRO A 173 1.70 22.55 9.51
C PRO A 173 2.34 22.37 8.12
N SER A 174 3.60 21.96 8.12
CA SER A 174 4.27 21.49 6.91
C SER A 174 3.71 20.13 6.48
N GLU A 175 3.99 19.71 5.25
CA GLU A 175 3.66 18.34 4.82
C GLU A 175 4.34 17.29 5.69
N GLN A 176 5.55 17.60 6.18
CA GLN A 176 6.27 16.73 7.09
C GLN A 176 5.60 16.60 8.46
N ASP A 177 4.99 17.68 8.95
CA ASP A 177 4.16 17.66 10.17
C ASP A 177 2.92 16.80 9.98
N ILE A 178 2.26 16.92 8.83
CA ILE A 178 1.07 16.13 8.52
C ILE A 178 1.41 14.63 8.41
N LEU A 179 2.54 14.29 7.79
CA LEU A 179 3.02 12.90 7.67
C LEU A 179 3.29 12.27 9.04
N ARG A 180 3.92 13.01 9.95
CA ARG A 180 4.26 12.54 11.31
C ARG A 180 3.12 12.68 12.31
N CYS A 181 2.13 13.51 12.05
CA CYS A 181 0.96 13.65 12.91
C CYS A 181 0.23 12.31 13.08
N ARG A 182 0.07 11.89 14.34
CA ARG A 182 -0.60 10.67 14.73
C ARG A 182 -2.07 10.94 15.00
N VAL A 183 -2.91 10.26 14.22
CA VAL A 183 -4.35 10.13 14.46
C VAL A 183 -4.67 8.63 14.49
N LEU A 184 -5.48 8.21 15.47
CA LEU A 184 -5.95 6.84 15.55
C LEU A 184 -7.00 6.61 14.46
N THR A 185 -6.69 5.69 13.53
CA THR A 185 -7.59 5.31 12.44
C THR A 185 -8.64 4.36 12.98
N SER A 186 -9.89 4.84 13.08
CA SER A 186 -11.06 4.03 13.38
C SER A 186 -11.93 3.89 12.13
N GLY A 187 -12.25 2.66 11.74
CA GLY A 187 -13.02 2.37 10.53
C GLY A 187 -12.17 2.25 9.27
N ILE A 188 -12.80 2.56 8.13
CA ILE A 188 -12.25 2.42 6.78
C ILE A 188 -12.21 3.82 6.16
N PHE A 189 -11.03 4.24 5.72
CA PHE A 189 -10.82 5.49 4.99
C PHE A 189 -10.46 5.18 3.55
N GLU A 190 -11.05 5.93 2.63
CA GLU A 190 -10.89 5.73 1.20
C GLU A 190 -10.21 6.93 0.56
N LEU A 191 -9.25 6.66 -0.33
CA LEU A 191 -8.58 7.67 -1.13
C LEU A 191 -8.67 7.30 -2.61
N HIS A 192 -9.17 8.23 -3.41
CA HIS A 192 -9.14 8.14 -4.87
C HIS A 192 -8.08 9.07 -5.43
N PHE A 193 -7.28 8.55 -6.35
CA PHE A 193 -6.28 9.35 -7.05
C PHE A 193 -6.02 8.76 -8.45
N ALA A 194 -5.41 9.56 -9.32
CA ALA A 194 -5.03 9.14 -10.65
C ALA A 194 -3.54 9.43 -10.90
N VAL A 195 -2.86 8.49 -11.54
CA VAL A 195 -1.45 8.60 -11.92
C VAL A 195 -1.33 8.24 -13.39
N GLU A 196 -0.97 9.22 -14.23
CA GLU A 196 -0.81 9.04 -15.69
C GLU A 196 -2.03 8.35 -16.34
N GLY A 197 -3.24 8.85 -16.07
CA GLY A 197 -4.49 8.30 -16.61
C GLY A 197 -5.04 7.07 -15.87
N VAL A 198 -4.21 6.40 -15.07
CA VAL A 198 -4.62 5.21 -14.31
C VAL A 198 -5.24 5.61 -12.98
N ARG A 199 -6.46 5.10 -12.70
CA ARG A 199 -7.17 5.37 -11.44
C ARG A 199 -6.87 4.34 -10.37
N PHE A 200 -6.65 4.84 -9.17
CA PHE A 200 -6.43 4.05 -7.97
C PHE A 200 -7.49 4.38 -6.92
N HIS A 201 -7.90 3.35 -6.19
CA HIS A 201 -8.79 3.42 -5.05
C HIS A 201 -8.12 2.68 -3.90
N MET A 202 -7.69 3.44 -2.90
CA MET A 202 -6.88 2.95 -1.80
C MET A 202 -7.70 2.94 -0.51
N PHE A 203 -7.65 1.83 0.22
CA PHE A 203 -8.36 1.63 1.49
C PHE A 203 -7.35 1.59 2.64
N ASP A 204 -7.46 2.53 3.57
CA ASP A 204 -6.76 2.53 4.87
C ASP A 204 -7.71 2.02 5.95
N VAL A 205 -7.29 0.95 6.63
CA VAL A 205 -8.06 0.31 7.69
C VAL A 205 -7.31 0.32 9.00
N GLY A 206 -8.03 0.42 10.11
CA GLY A 206 -7.45 0.36 11.46
C GLY A 206 -6.62 -0.92 11.67
N GLY A 207 -5.40 -0.79 12.19
CA GLY A 207 -4.45 -1.90 12.37
C GLY A 207 -4.52 -2.62 13.72
N GLN A 208 -5.18 -1.99 14.70
CA GLN A 208 -5.35 -2.52 16.06
C GLN A 208 -6.24 -3.76 16.03
N ARG A 209 -6.05 -4.69 16.99
CA ARG A 209 -6.74 -5.99 17.01
C ARG A 209 -8.28 -5.86 16.92
N GLU A 210 -8.85 -4.87 17.58
CA GLU A 210 -10.30 -4.60 17.59
C GLU A 210 -10.85 -4.14 16.23
N GLU A 211 -10.03 -3.41 15.46
CA GLU A 211 -10.42 -2.88 14.15
C GLU A 211 -10.34 -3.94 13.04
N ARG A 212 -9.58 -5.02 13.23
CA ARG A 212 -9.33 -6.03 12.17
C ARG A 212 -10.58 -6.75 11.68
N ARG A 213 -11.64 -6.80 12.50
CA ARG A 213 -12.94 -7.40 12.10
C ARG A 213 -13.60 -6.64 10.94
N LYS A 214 -13.29 -5.34 10.77
CA LYS A 214 -13.85 -4.51 9.70
C LYS A 214 -13.20 -4.77 8.35
N TRP A 215 -12.01 -5.38 8.32
CA TRP A 215 -11.22 -5.58 7.09
C TRP A 215 -11.94 -6.42 6.02
N ILE A 216 -12.78 -7.37 6.44
CA ILE A 216 -13.55 -8.23 5.53
C ILE A 216 -14.45 -7.42 4.58
N GLN A 217 -14.87 -6.21 4.99
CA GLN A 217 -15.70 -5.31 4.18
C GLN A 217 -14.94 -4.79 2.95
N CYS A 218 -13.60 -4.80 2.99
CA CYS A 218 -12.74 -4.33 1.91
C CYS A 218 -12.15 -5.47 1.07
N PHE A 219 -12.39 -6.75 1.39
CA PHE A 219 -11.71 -7.88 0.73
C PHE A 219 -12.23 -8.17 -0.68
N ASN A 220 -13.44 -7.75 -1.01
CA ASN A 220 -14.02 -8.04 -2.32
C ASN A 220 -13.30 -7.24 -3.42
N ASP A 221 -12.86 -7.98 -4.44
CA ASP A 221 -12.33 -7.47 -5.70
C ASP A 221 -11.09 -6.53 -5.54
N VAL A 222 -10.32 -6.70 -4.47
CA VAL A 222 -9.01 -6.04 -4.29
C VAL A 222 -8.06 -6.48 -5.41
N THR A 223 -7.36 -5.51 -5.99
CA THR A 223 -6.38 -5.81 -7.05
C THR A 223 -5.04 -6.28 -6.48
N ALA A 224 -4.57 -5.63 -5.42
CA ALA A 224 -3.36 -6.01 -4.69
C ALA A 224 -3.46 -5.57 -3.23
N ILE A 225 -2.77 -6.31 -2.35
CA ILE A 225 -2.64 -5.94 -0.94
C ILE A 225 -1.30 -5.25 -0.75
N ILE A 226 -1.29 -4.12 -0.04
CA ILE A 226 -0.07 -3.51 0.48
C ILE A 226 -0.01 -3.83 1.97
N PHE A 227 0.80 -4.82 2.35
CA PHE A 227 1.02 -5.16 3.75
C PHE A 227 2.16 -4.32 4.31
N VAL A 228 1.90 -3.53 5.34
CA VAL A 228 2.85 -2.60 5.93
C VAL A 228 3.26 -3.09 7.31
N THR A 229 4.56 -3.28 7.54
CA THR A 229 5.13 -3.66 8.84
C THR A 229 6.14 -2.61 9.32
N ALA A 230 6.17 -2.37 10.62
CA ALA A 230 7.12 -1.46 11.26
C ALA A 230 8.35 -2.24 11.73
N CYS A 231 9.46 -2.11 11.02
CA CYS A 231 10.65 -2.92 11.28
C CYS A 231 11.38 -2.53 12.56
N ASP A 232 11.27 -1.27 12.98
CA ASP A 232 11.89 -0.74 14.19
C ASP A 232 11.26 -1.31 15.48
N THR A 233 10.09 -1.93 15.40
CA THR A 233 9.34 -2.44 16.57
C THR A 233 9.87 -3.77 17.13
N PHE A 234 11.00 -4.26 16.61
CA PHE A 234 11.62 -5.52 17.02
C PHE A 234 11.94 -5.62 18.52
N ASN A 235 12.13 -4.49 19.20
CA ASN A 235 12.47 -4.39 20.62
C ASN A 235 11.30 -3.92 21.51
N THR A 236 10.06 -3.95 21.01
CA THR A 236 8.87 -3.41 21.69
C THR A 236 7.76 -4.46 21.82
N MET A 237 6.96 -4.36 22.87
CA MET A 237 5.78 -5.19 23.10
C MET A 237 4.49 -4.49 22.64
N LEU A 238 3.45 -5.27 22.31
CA LEU A 238 2.15 -4.72 21.94
C LEU A 238 1.51 -3.97 23.12
N ALA A 239 0.78 -2.90 22.81
CA ALA A 239 -0.03 -2.21 23.80
C ALA A 239 -1.20 -3.07 24.26
N GLU A 240 -1.74 -3.90 23.35
CA GLU A 240 -2.87 -4.79 23.63
C GLU A 240 -2.48 -6.07 24.38
N ASP A 241 -1.17 -6.39 24.43
CA ASP A 241 -0.64 -7.64 24.99
C ASP A 241 0.87 -7.51 25.29
N GLU A 242 1.22 -7.20 26.55
CA GLU A 242 2.60 -6.93 26.97
C GLU A 242 3.53 -8.16 26.85
N GLY A 243 2.98 -9.37 26.68
CA GLY A 243 3.76 -10.59 26.45
C GLY A 243 4.13 -10.84 24.99
N GLU A 244 3.57 -10.08 24.05
CA GLU A 244 3.73 -10.31 22.62
C GLU A 244 4.56 -9.20 21.96
N ASN A 245 5.66 -9.60 21.33
CA ASN A 245 6.52 -8.69 20.57
C ASN A 245 5.80 -8.15 19.31
N ARG A 246 5.86 -6.84 19.07
CA ARG A 246 5.12 -6.18 17.97
C ARG A 246 5.51 -6.69 16.58
N LEU A 247 6.80 -6.95 16.34
CA LEU A 247 7.26 -7.46 15.05
C LEU A 247 6.86 -8.93 14.84
N ARG A 248 6.91 -9.76 15.89
CA ARG A 248 6.42 -11.14 15.85
C ARG A 248 4.91 -11.21 15.58
N GLU A 249 4.12 -10.35 16.22
CA GLU A 249 2.69 -10.19 15.89
C GLU A 249 2.47 -9.79 14.43
N SER A 250 3.31 -8.90 13.89
CA SER A 250 3.21 -8.49 12.49
C SER A 250 3.46 -9.66 11.53
N ILE A 251 4.44 -10.53 11.83
CA ILE A 251 4.71 -11.75 11.07
C ILE A 251 3.54 -12.75 11.18
N LYS A 252 2.99 -12.94 12.39
CA LYS A 252 1.79 -13.78 12.62
C LYS A 252 0.60 -13.29 11.80
N LEU A 253 0.32 -11.99 11.86
CA LEU A 253 -0.74 -11.35 11.10
C LEU A 253 -0.54 -11.51 9.58
N PHE A 254 0.70 -11.35 9.09
CA PHE A 254 1.01 -11.57 7.68
C PHE A 254 0.71 -13.01 7.26
N LYS A 255 1.05 -14.00 8.10
CA LYS A 255 0.73 -15.40 7.87
C LYS A 255 -0.79 -15.64 7.81
N ASP A 256 -1.57 -14.99 8.65
CA ASP A 256 -3.03 -15.11 8.63
C ASP A 256 -3.63 -14.50 7.35
N ILE A 257 -3.08 -13.37 6.88
CA ILE A 257 -3.50 -12.73 5.61
C ILE A 257 -3.10 -13.58 4.41
N TRP A 258 -1.87 -14.09 4.38
CA TRP A 258 -1.35 -14.93 3.29
C TRP A 258 -2.18 -16.20 3.11
N ASN A 259 -2.60 -16.83 4.20
CA ASN A 259 -3.40 -18.06 4.17
C ASN A 259 -4.92 -17.78 4.14
N ASN A 260 -5.34 -16.51 4.04
CA ASN A 260 -6.75 -16.16 4.08
C ASN A 260 -7.48 -16.66 2.83
N ARG A 261 -8.57 -17.42 3.02
CA ARG A 261 -9.36 -18.00 1.93
C ARG A 261 -9.88 -16.96 0.91
N TRP A 262 -10.14 -15.73 1.34
CA TRP A 262 -10.64 -14.64 0.51
C TRP A 262 -9.52 -13.94 -0.27
N LEU A 263 -8.26 -14.09 0.15
CA LEU A 263 -7.11 -13.36 -0.38
C LEU A 263 -6.05 -14.28 -1.04
N ARG A 264 -6.26 -15.60 -1.03
CA ARG A 264 -5.32 -16.64 -1.53
C ARG A 264 -4.89 -16.55 -3.00
N THR A 265 -5.48 -15.63 -3.77
CA THR A 265 -5.14 -15.37 -5.18
C THR A 265 -4.63 -13.95 -5.41
N VAL A 266 -4.53 -13.16 -4.34
CA VAL A 266 -4.14 -11.75 -4.40
C VAL A 266 -2.68 -11.65 -4.00
N SER A 267 -1.85 -11.13 -4.89
CA SER A 267 -0.45 -10.87 -4.59
C SER A 267 -0.29 -9.79 -3.51
N VAL A 268 0.76 -9.91 -2.71
CA VAL A 268 1.03 -9.02 -1.58
C VAL A 268 2.30 -8.23 -1.83
N ILE A 269 2.18 -6.91 -1.86
CA ILE A 269 3.30 -5.98 -1.81
C ILE A 269 3.63 -5.76 -0.34
N LEU A 270 4.81 -6.17 0.09
CA LEU A 270 5.25 -6.08 1.48
C LEU A 270 6.11 -4.83 1.67
N PHE A 271 5.62 -3.86 2.43
CA PHE A 271 6.36 -2.68 2.84
C PHE A 271 7.00 -2.90 4.22
N LEU A 272 8.31 -3.06 4.21
CA LEU A 272 9.18 -3.09 5.38
C LEU A 272 9.46 -1.64 5.76
N ASN A 273 8.52 -1.04 6.48
CA ASN A 273 8.51 0.39 6.79
C ASN A 273 9.39 0.73 8.01
N LYS A 274 9.64 2.03 8.20
CA LYS A 274 10.42 2.63 9.29
C LYS A 274 11.89 2.19 9.28
N GLN A 275 12.48 2.14 8.08
CA GLN A 275 13.90 1.80 7.90
C GLN A 275 14.84 2.84 8.54
N ASP A 276 14.42 4.10 8.58
CA ASP A 276 15.10 5.18 9.30
C ASP A 276 15.24 4.87 10.80
N LEU A 277 14.13 4.51 11.45
CA LEU A 277 14.10 4.19 12.87
C LEU A 277 14.77 2.84 13.19
N LEU A 278 14.68 1.87 12.28
CA LEU A 278 15.44 0.63 12.38
C LEU A 278 16.94 0.92 12.40
N ALA A 279 17.42 1.72 11.44
CA ALA A 279 18.83 2.06 11.33
C ALA A 279 19.32 2.84 12.57
N GLU A 280 18.51 3.78 13.08
CA GLU A 280 18.81 4.51 14.31
C GLU A 280 18.96 3.58 15.52
N LYS A 281 18.02 2.66 15.73
CA LYS A 281 18.07 1.70 16.86
C LYS A 281 19.29 0.77 16.80
N ILE A 282 19.58 0.22 15.63
CA ILE A 282 20.74 -0.68 15.45
C ILE A 282 22.06 0.08 15.69
N LYS A 283 22.20 1.29 15.12
CA LYS A 283 23.39 2.14 15.32
C LYS A 283 23.52 2.64 16.76
N GLY A 284 22.40 2.83 17.46
CA GLY A 284 22.33 3.11 18.89
C GLY A 284 22.70 1.93 19.80
N GLY A 285 23.10 0.78 19.21
CA GLY A 285 23.59 -0.38 19.94
C GLY A 285 22.50 -1.39 20.34
N ARG A 286 21.24 -1.20 19.92
CA ARG A 286 20.18 -2.19 20.15
C ARG A 286 20.42 -3.40 19.25
N ARG A 287 20.44 -4.60 19.84
CA ARG A 287 20.76 -5.82 19.12
C ARG A 287 19.48 -6.59 18.79
N LEU A 288 19.26 -6.85 17.51
CA LEU A 288 18.11 -7.65 17.05
C LEU A 288 18.15 -9.08 17.64
N ALA A 289 19.34 -9.63 17.85
CA ALA A 289 19.57 -10.97 18.41
C ALA A 289 18.98 -11.18 19.82
N ASP A 290 18.83 -10.11 20.60
CA ASP A 290 18.30 -10.19 21.97
C ASP A 290 16.78 -10.51 21.96
N TYR A 291 16.09 -10.19 20.86
CA TYR A 291 14.65 -10.39 20.69
C TYR A 291 14.33 -11.49 19.65
N PHE A 292 15.25 -11.70 18.71
CA PHE A 292 15.20 -12.72 17.67
C PHE A 292 16.50 -13.55 17.72
N PRO A 293 16.60 -14.55 18.61
CA PRO A 293 17.80 -15.39 18.75
C PRO A 293 18.26 -16.02 17.42
N GLU A 294 17.31 -16.33 16.53
CA GLU A 294 17.53 -16.82 15.18
C GLU A 294 18.40 -15.88 14.30
N PHE A 295 18.45 -14.59 14.60
CA PHE A 295 19.28 -13.60 13.91
C PHE A 295 20.79 -13.82 14.14
N ALA A 296 21.20 -14.42 15.26
CA ALA A 296 22.61 -14.63 15.57
C ALA A 296 23.31 -15.48 14.48
N GLY A 297 22.61 -16.49 13.95
CA GLY A 297 23.10 -17.35 12.87
C GLY A 297 22.77 -16.87 11.45
N TYR A 298 22.09 -15.73 11.30
CA TYR A 298 21.67 -15.25 9.99
C TYR A 298 22.85 -14.67 9.18
N VAL A 299 22.98 -15.14 7.94
CA VAL A 299 24.02 -14.71 7.00
C VAL A 299 23.35 -14.14 5.74
N LEU A 300 23.81 -12.95 5.32
CA LEU A 300 23.34 -12.32 4.09
C LEU A 300 23.65 -13.17 2.86
N ALA A 301 22.69 -13.32 1.97
CA ALA A 301 22.89 -14.03 0.71
C ALA A 301 23.92 -13.32 -0.19
N GLN A 302 24.67 -14.10 -0.97
CA GLN A 302 25.64 -13.58 -1.92
C GLN A 302 24.93 -12.68 -2.96
N GLY A 303 25.36 -11.42 -3.08
CA GLY A 303 24.77 -10.41 -3.98
C GLY A 303 23.90 -9.35 -3.30
N GLU A 304 23.46 -9.58 -2.06
CA GLU A 304 22.72 -8.57 -1.27
C GLU A 304 23.65 -7.45 -0.78
N GLN A 305 24.91 -7.77 -0.46
CA GLN A 305 25.92 -6.79 -0.04
C GLN A 305 26.21 -5.70 -1.09
N GLY A 306 26.04 -6.02 -2.38
CA GLY A 306 26.23 -5.06 -3.48
C GLY A 306 25.00 -4.20 -3.79
N LYS A 307 23.84 -4.51 -3.19
CA LYS A 307 22.59 -3.76 -3.31
C LYS A 307 22.32 -2.83 -2.12
N ALA A 308 23.15 -2.88 -1.09
CA ALA A 308 23.08 -1.95 0.03
C ALA A 308 23.23 -0.52 -0.50
N ASP A 309 22.49 0.42 0.07
CA ASP A 309 22.69 1.84 -0.24
C ASP A 309 24.14 2.22 0.07
N ARG A 310 24.77 3.01 -0.80
CA ARG A 310 26.18 3.38 -0.62
C ARG A 310 26.40 4.01 0.75
N GLY A 311 27.18 3.34 1.59
CA GLY A 311 27.50 3.81 2.95
C GLY A 311 26.53 3.34 4.05
N GLU A 312 25.61 2.42 3.76
CA GLU A 312 24.79 1.78 4.78
C GLU A 312 25.64 0.85 5.68
N ASP A 313 25.33 0.86 6.97
CA ASP A 313 25.99 0.02 7.97
C ASP A 313 25.66 -1.47 7.74
N SER A 314 26.67 -2.33 7.79
CA SER A 314 26.51 -3.75 7.48
C SER A 314 25.52 -4.47 8.40
N GLU A 315 25.44 -4.08 9.68
CA GLU A 315 24.50 -4.68 10.63
C GLU A 315 23.08 -4.18 10.39
N VAL A 316 22.91 -2.93 9.94
CA VAL A 316 21.60 -2.41 9.48
C VAL A 316 21.12 -3.18 8.25
N THR A 317 21.99 -3.39 7.26
CA THR A 317 21.67 -4.22 6.09
C THR A 317 21.32 -5.65 6.51
N ARG A 318 22.10 -6.25 7.42
CA ARG A 318 21.84 -7.60 7.94
C ARG A 318 20.48 -7.69 8.64
N ALA A 319 20.16 -6.72 9.49
CA ALA A 319 18.91 -6.65 10.23
C ALA A 319 17.69 -6.51 9.30
N LYS A 320 17.70 -5.56 8.35
CA LYS A 320 16.55 -5.38 7.45
C LYS A 320 16.32 -6.58 6.54
N CYS A 321 17.39 -7.22 6.05
CA CYS A 321 17.28 -8.43 5.22
C CYS A 321 16.80 -9.63 6.02
N PHE A 322 17.25 -9.80 7.28
CA PHE A 322 16.69 -10.82 8.16
C PHE A 322 15.19 -10.63 8.34
N ILE A 323 14.73 -9.41 8.66
CA ILE A 323 13.30 -9.13 8.84
C ILE A 323 12.53 -9.45 7.55
N ARG A 324 13.03 -9.02 6.39
CA ARG A 324 12.44 -9.37 5.08
C ARG A 324 12.28 -10.89 4.95
N ASP A 325 13.34 -11.64 5.24
CA ASP A 325 13.39 -13.08 5.02
C ASP A 325 12.45 -13.84 5.98
N GLU A 326 12.19 -13.33 7.18
CA GLU A 326 11.16 -13.86 8.08
C GLU A 326 9.75 -13.79 7.44
N PHE A 327 9.40 -12.68 6.78
CA PHE A 327 8.14 -12.56 6.04
C PHE A 327 8.14 -13.42 4.77
N LEU A 328 9.24 -13.43 4.01
CA LEU A 328 9.32 -14.25 2.79
C LEU A 328 9.21 -15.74 3.09
N ARG A 329 9.76 -16.21 4.21
CA ARG A 329 9.63 -17.60 4.65
C ARG A 329 8.17 -18.04 4.80
N VAL A 330 7.29 -17.12 5.24
CA VAL A 330 5.84 -17.37 5.28
C VAL A 330 5.28 -17.54 3.87
N SER A 331 5.66 -16.64 2.95
CA SER A 331 5.14 -16.66 1.58
C SER A 331 5.59 -17.88 0.76
N THR A 332 6.80 -18.39 1.01
CA THR A 332 7.38 -19.53 0.30
C THR A 332 7.05 -20.89 0.91
N ALA A 333 6.46 -20.93 2.11
CA ALA A 333 6.12 -22.18 2.79
C ALA A 333 5.01 -22.96 2.07
N THR A 334 4.08 -22.25 1.43
CA THR A 334 3.01 -22.84 0.62
C THR A 334 3.51 -23.01 -0.81
N GLY A 335 3.87 -24.24 -1.21
CA GLY A 335 4.42 -24.56 -2.55
C GLY A 335 3.48 -24.32 -3.75
N ALA A 336 2.37 -23.61 -3.56
CA ALA A 336 1.46 -23.19 -4.63
C ALA A 336 1.83 -21.78 -5.10
N ASN A 337 2.46 -21.67 -6.27
CA ASN A 337 2.84 -20.39 -6.92
C ASN A 337 1.63 -19.60 -7.46
N THR A 338 0.51 -19.56 -6.74
CA THR A 338 -0.73 -18.89 -7.22
C THR A 338 -0.71 -17.37 -7.02
N HIS A 339 0.08 -16.87 -6.08
CA HIS A 339 0.27 -15.45 -5.79
C HIS A 339 1.67 -15.24 -5.20
N GLN A 340 2.20 -14.01 -5.30
CA GLN A 340 3.57 -13.69 -4.91
C GLN A 340 3.65 -12.60 -3.85
N CYS A 341 4.75 -12.59 -3.12
CA CYS A 341 5.12 -11.53 -2.19
C CYS A 341 6.25 -10.68 -2.79
N TYR A 342 6.04 -9.36 -2.84
CA TYR A 342 6.99 -8.39 -3.39
C TYR A 342 7.48 -7.46 -2.28
N PRO A 343 8.66 -7.72 -1.68
CA PRO A 343 9.18 -6.92 -0.57
C PRO A 343 9.85 -5.63 -1.04
N HIS A 344 9.56 -4.53 -0.34
CA HIS A 344 10.19 -3.24 -0.51
C HIS A 344 10.57 -2.64 0.86
N PHE A 345 11.79 -2.12 0.96
CA PHE A 345 12.23 -1.35 2.11
C PHE A 345 11.71 0.08 1.98
N THR A 346 10.94 0.55 2.97
CA THR A 346 10.25 1.84 2.88
C THR A 346 10.51 2.74 4.08
N CYS A 347 10.47 4.04 3.82
CA CYS A 347 10.38 5.09 4.83
C CYS A 347 9.14 5.93 4.49
N ALA A 348 8.01 5.66 5.15
CA ALA A 348 6.74 6.31 4.81
C ALA A 348 6.75 7.83 5.02
N VAL A 349 7.69 8.36 5.80
CA VAL A 349 7.87 9.81 6.00
C VAL A 349 8.83 10.44 4.97
N ASP A 350 9.42 9.64 4.08
CA ASP A 350 10.24 10.08 2.95
C ASP A 350 9.43 9.99 1.64
N THR A 351 9.05 11.16 1.14
CA THR A 351 8.22 11.31 -0.06
C THR A 351 8.89 10.76 -1.33
N GLU A 352 10.22 10.85 -1.44
CA GLU A 352 10.94 10.36 -2.62
C GLU A 352 11.08 8.84 -2.59
N ASN A 353 11.34 8.26 -1.42
CA ASN A 353 11.32 6.81 -1.23
C ASN A 353 9.96 6.22 -1.64
N ILE A 354 8.86 6.79 -1.15
CA ILE A 354 7.51 6.31 -1.49
C ILE A 354 7.17 6.51 -2.96
N ARG A 355 7.59 7.62 -3.58
CA ARG A 355 7.41 7.85 -5.02
C ARG A 355 8.06 6.74 -5.85
N ARG A 356 9.31 6.38 -5.55
CA ARG A 356 10.04 5.31 -6.25
C ARG A 356 9.39 3.95 -6.03
N VAL A 357 9.14 3.59 -4.78
CA VAL A 357 8.54 2.30 -4.44
C VAL A 357 7.16 2.13 -5.07
N PHE A 358 6.33 3.17 -5.09
CA PHE A 358 5.01 3.09 -5.73
C PHE A 358 5.10 2.94 -7.26
N SER A 359 6.10 3.55 -7.90
CA SER A 359 6.41 3.34 -9.32
C SER A 359 6.78 1.87 -9.59
N ASP A 360 7.60 1.26 -8.74
CA ASP A 360 7.96 -0.16 -8.86
C ASP A 360 6.73 -1.06 -8.66
N CYS A 361 5.90 -0.77 -7.66
CA CYS A 361 4.63 -1.48 -7.42
C CYS A 361 3.69 -1.45 -8.62
N ARG A 362 3.64 -0.33 -9.35
CA ARG A 362 2.84 -0.23 -10.58
C ARG A 362 3.29 -1.25 -11.63
N SER A 363 4.60 -1.45 -11.78
CA SER A 363 5.16 -2.45 -12.70
C SER A 363 4.84 -3.90 -12.30
N ILE A 364 4.52 -4.14 -11.03
CA ILE A 364 4.07 -5.44 -10.52
C ILE A 364 2.57 -5.64 -10.75
N ILE A 365 1.78 -4.58 -10.61
CA ILE A 365 0.31 -4.62 -10.72
C ILE A 365 -0.16 -4.65 -12.19
N GLN A 366 0.57 -4.01 -13.11
CA GLN A 366 0.21 -3.92 -14.53
C GLN A 366 0.24 -5.26 -15.31
N PRO A 367 1.26 -6.13 -15.17
CA PRO A 367 1.35 -7.39 -15.90
C PRO A 367 0.18 -8.35 -15.57
N ASP A 368 -0.27 -8.36 -14.32
CA ASP A 368 -1.46 -9.11 -13.89
C ASP A 368 -2.72 -8.61 -14.59
N LEU A 369 -2.88 -7.29 -14.79
CA LEU A 369 -4.00 -6.75 -15.57
C LEU A 369 -3.94 -7.25 -17.02
N VAL A 370 -2.79 -7.17 -17.68
CA VAL A 370 -2.66 -7.55 -19.09
C VAL A 370 -3.01 -9.02 -19.29
N SER A 371 -2.54 -9.91 -18.40
CA SER A 371 -2.91 -11.32 -18.46
C SER A 371 -4.42 -11.54 -18.26
N LYS A 372 -5.05 -10.85 -17.29
CA LYS A 372 -6.51 -10.90 -17.07
C LYS A 372 -7.30 -10.39 -18.27
N LEU A 373 -6.83 -9.31 -18.91
CA LEU A 373 -7.43 -8.73 -20.11
C LEU A 373 -7.40 -9.72 -21.28
N PHE A 374 -6.25 -10.33 -21.58
CA PHE A 374 -6.18 -11.37 -22.61
C PHE A 374 -7.05 -12.60 -22.27
N ASN A 375 -7.05 -13.04 -21.01
CA ASN A 375 -7.88 -14.17 -20.56
C ASN A 375 -9.40 -13.89 -20.60
N SER A 376 -9.82 -12.63 -20.74
CA SER A 376 -11.23 -12.26 -20.91
C SER A 376 -11.73 -12.34 -22.36
N ILE A 377 -10.86 -12.73 -23.29
CA ILE A 377 -11.19 -12.91 -24.71
C ILE A 377 -11.43 -14.40 -24.96
N GLU A 378 -12.59 -14.75 -25.51
CA GLU A 378 -12.91 -16.13 -25.90
C GLU A 378 -11.85 -16.66 -26.88
N GLY A 379 -11.42 -17.92 -26.71
CA GLY A 379 -10.36 -18.51 -27.54
C GLY A 379 -8.93 -18.09 -27.17
N VAL A 380 -8.74 -17.23 -26.15
CA VAL A 380 -7.42 -16.74 -25.73
C VAL A 380 -7.11 -17.18 -24.30
N LYS A 381 -5.88 -17.67 -24.07
CA LYS A 381 -5.36 -18.02 -22.73
C LYS A 381 -3.98 -17.44 -22.54
N CYS A 382 -3.79 -16.56 -21.57
CA CYS A 382 -2.50 -16.00 -21.21
C CYS A 382 -2.10 -16.45 -19.81
N ASN A 383 -0.88 -16.95 -19.66
CA ASN A 383 -0.31 -17.21 -18.34
C ASN A 383 -0.06 -15.87 -17.61
N PRO A 384 -0.05 -15.87 -16.26
CA PRO A 384 0.44 -14.73 -15.49
C PRO A 384 1.84 -14.35 -15.97
N VAL A 385 2.06 -13.04 -16.13
CA VAL A 385 3.33 -12.55 -16.66
C VAL A 385 4.38 -12.57 -15.55
N MET A 386 5.31 -13.51 -15.63
CA MET A 386 6.36 -13.71 -14.62
C MET A 386 7.62 -12.92 -15.02
N GLY A 387 7.91 -11.83 -14.31
CA GLY A 387 9.24 -11.20 -14.28
C GLY A 387 9.79 -10.56 -15.57
N ALA A 388 8.96 -10.18 -16.55
CA ALA A 388 9.49 -9.62 -17.80
C ALA A 388 8.55 -8.70 -18.60
N MET A 389 9.17 -7.90 -19.47
CA MET A 389 8.60 -6.95 -20.44
C MET A 389 7.59 -7.53 -21.45
N TYR A 390 7.26 -8.83 -21.39
CA TYR A 390 6.48 -9.53 -22.43
C TYR A 390 5.39 -10.44 -21.84
N ALA A 391 4.24 -10.49 -22.51
CA ALA A 391 3.19 -11.48 -22.30
C ALA A 391 3.17 -12.53 -23.43
N PHE A 392 2.67 -13.72 -23.12
CA PHE A 392 2.60 -14.87 -24.04
C PHE A 392 1.18 -15.44 -24.18
N PRO A 393 0.24 -14.73 -24.83
CA PRO A 393 -1.09 -15.27 -25.08
C PRO A 393 -1.04 -16.49 -26.00
N ARG A 394 -1.70 -17.57 -25.61
CA ARG A 394 -2.10 -18.68 -26.48
C ARG A 394 -3.42 -18.31 -27.14
N ILE A 395 -3.52 -18.54 -28.43
CA ILE A 395 -4.73 -18.30 -29.21
C ILE A 395 -5.26 -19.59 -29.81
N GLU A 396 -6.57 -19.66 -29.94
CA GLU A 396 -7.26 -20.65 -30.75
C GLU A 396 -7.31 -20.17 -32.20
N ILE A 397 -6.95 -21.07 -33.12
CA ILE A 397 -6.93 -20.81 -34.56
C ILE A 397 -7.82 -21.88 -35.20
N PRO A 398 -8.88 -21.51 -35.94
CA PRO A 398 -9.75 -22.47 -36.61
C PRO A 398 -9.02 -23.34 -37.62
N GLU A 399 -9.51 -24.56 -37.84
CA GLU A 399 -8.84 -25.56 -38.69
C GLU A 399 -8.69 -25.08 -40.14
N LYS A 400 -9.72 -24.39 -40.68
CA LYS A 400 -9.65 -23.77 -42.02
C LYS A 400 -8.51 -22.75 -42.15
N ALA A 401 -8.28 -21.94 -41.11
CA ALA A 401 -7.17 -20.99 -41.10
C ALA A 401 -5.82 -21.70 -41.02
N ILE A 402 -5.73 -22.81 -40.27
CA ILE A 402 -4.53 -23.65 -40.19
C ILE A 402 -4.20 -24.25 -41.56
N GLU A 403 -5.20 -24.79 -42.26
CA GLU A 403 -5.03 -25.35 -43.61
C GLU A 403 -4.61 -24.27 -44.63
N HIS A 404 -5.23 -23.09 -44.55
CA HIS A 404 -4.86 -21.97 -45.40
C HIS A 404 -3.43 -21.47 -45.13
N ALA A 405 -3.01 -21.41 -43.86
CA ALA A 405 -1.63 -21.06 -43.53
C ALA A 405 -0.64 -22.09 -44.11
N LYS A 406 -0.96 -23.39 -44.01
CA LYS A 406 -0.15 -24.47 -44.59
C LYS A 406 -0.05 -24.39 -46.11
N SER A 407 -1.14 -24.07 -46.83
CA SER A 407 -1.10 -23.92 -48.29
C SER A 407 -0.19 -22.76 -48.73
N LYS A 408 -0.02 -21.76 -47.86
CA LYS A 408 0.93 -20.66 -48.00
C LYS A 408 2.32 -20.92 -47.42
N GLN A 409 2.63 -22.17 -47.03
CA GLN A 409 3.90 -22.57 -46.40
C GLN A 409 4.26 -21.74 -45.15
N MET A 410 3.25 -21.33 -44.39
CA MET A 410 3.39 -20.46 -43.24
C MET A 410 2.86 -21.14 -41.97
N ALA A 411 3.52 -20.87 -40.83
CA ALA A 411 3.01 -21.34 -39.54
C ALA A 411 1.68 -20.65 -39.20
N PRO A 412 0.69 -21.36 -38.59
CA PRO A 412 -0.63 -20.78 -38.33
C PRO A 412 -0.62 -19.52 -37.45
N ASP A 413 0.26 -19.48 -36.45
CA ASP A 413 0.44 -18.30 -35.60
C ASP A 413 1.12 -17.14 -36.34
N ALA A 414 2.06 -17.41 -37.25
CA ALA A 414 2.63 -16.39 -38.13
C ALA A 414 1.56 -15.79 -39.06
N PHE A 415 0.69 -16.64 -39.64
CA PHE A 415 -0.45 -16.18 -40.45
C PHE A 415 -1.38 -15.26 -39.64
N TYR A 416 -1.72 -15.67 -38.41
CA TYR A 416 -2.52 -14.85 -37.51
C TYR A 416 -1.85 -13.51 -37.17
N CYS A 417 -0.55 -13.50 -36.85
CA CYS A 417 0.21 -12.29 -36.55
C CYS A 417 0.24 -11.30 -37.71
N PHE A 418 0.41 -11.78 -38.95
CA PHE A 418 0.39 -10.91 -40.13
C PHE A 418 -1.00 -10.32 -40.36
N GLN A 419 -2.06 -11.12 -40.27
CA GLN A 419 -3.44 -10.63 -40.38
C GLN A 419 -3.76 -9.58 -39.30
N LEU A 420 -3.29 -9.81 -38.07
CA LEU A 420 -3.46 -8.86 -36.97
C LEU A 420 -2.75 -7.54 -37.29
N LEU A 421 -1.50 -7.60 -37.75
CA LEU A 421 -0.72 -6.42 -38.12
C LEU A 421 -1.39 -5.64 -39.26
N ASP A 422 -1.80 -6.31 -40.33
CA ASP A 422 -2.40 -5.67 -41.50
C ASP A 422 -3.74 -5.00 -41.18
N LYS A 423 -4.59 -5.64 -40.35
CA LYS A 423 -5.92 -5.11 -40.03
C LYS A 423 -5.90 -4.05 -38.91
N THR A 424 -4.96 -4.12 -37.96
CA THR A 424 -5.02 -3.30 -36.73
C THR A 424 -3.80 -2.42 -36.48
N GLY A 425 -2.69 -2.68 -37.19
CA GLY A 425 -1.38 -2.08 -36.90
C GLY A 425 -0.69 -2.64 -35.66
N ILE A 426 -1.26 -3.66 -35.00
CA ILE A 426 -0.66 -4.28 -33.81
C ILE A 426 0.46 -5.23 -34.24
N CYS A 427 1.70 -4.88 -33.88
CA CYS A 427 2.87 -5.73 -34.11
C CYS A 427 3.11 -6.69 -32.94
N VAL A 428 3.04 -7.98 -33.20
CA VAL A 428 3.37 -9.07 -32.25
C VAL A 428 4.26 -10.09 -32.94
N VAL A 429 4.98 -10.89 -32.14
CA VAL A 429 5.88 -11.92 -32.67
C VAL A 429 5.22 -13.31 -32.58
N PRO A 430 5.20 -14.11 -33.66
CA PRO A 430 4.63 -15.46 -33.62
C PRO A 430 5.45 -16.41 -32.74
N GLY A 431 4.76 -17.27 -32.01
CA GLY A 431 5.35 -18.27 -31.11
C GLY A 431 6.15 -19.35 -31.84
N SER A 432 5.83 -19.64 -33.10
CA SER A 432 6.55 -20.59 -33.97
C SER A 432 8.01 -20.22 -34.24
N GLY A 433 8.39 -18.94 -34.07
CA GLY A 433 9.79 -18.52 -34.06
C GLY A 433 10.55 -18.94 -32.80
N PHE A 434 9.88 -19.57 -31.83
CA PHE A 434 10.42 -20.02 -30.56
C PHE A 434 10.06 -21.51 -30.33
N LYS A 435 10.64 -22.12 -29.28
CA LYS A 435 10.37 -23.52 -28.90
C LYS A 435 8.98 -23.69 -28.26
N GLN A 436 7.90 -23.42 -29.00
CA GLN A 436 6.53 -23.59 -28.52
C GLN A 436 6.09 -25.07 -28.53
N ARG A 437 5.09 -25.40 -27.70
CA ARG A 437 4.55 -26.77 -27.63
C ARG A 437 3.88 -27.16 -28.96
N PRO A 438 4.12 -28.38 -29.50
CA PRO A 438 3.43 -28.85 -30.69
C PRO A 438 1.90 -28.81 -30.53
N GLY A 439 1.18 -28.42 -31.59
CA GLY A 439 -0.28 -28.31 -31.59
C GLY A 439 -0.84 -27.11 -30.82
N THR A 440 0.01 -26.14 -30.46
CA THR A 440 -0.42 -24.89 -29.80
C THR A 440 0.11 -23.68 -30.55
N HIS A 441 -0.63 -22.58 -30.47
CA HIS A 441 -0.32 -21.34 -31.19
C HIS A 441 -0.21 -20.20 -30.18
N HIS A 442 0.92 -19.51 -30.19
CA HIS A 442 1.22 -18.46 -29.23
C HIS A 442 1.63 -17.17 -29.93
N LEU A 443 1.46 -16.08 -29.20
CA LEU A 443 1.89 -14.74 -29.55
C LEU A 443 2.85 -14.26 -28.48
N ARG A 444 3.82 -13.43 -28.83
CA ARG A 444 4.61 -12.65 -27.88
C ARG A 444 4.33 -11.17 -28.10
N THR A 445 3.91 -10.48 -27.04
CA THR A 445 3.63 -9.03 -27.05
C THR A 445 4.33 -8.33 -25.91
N THR A 446 4.78 -7.09 -26.11
CA THR A 446 5.35 -6.27 -25.03
C THR A 446 4.25 -5.71 -24.13
N ILE A 447 4.53 -5.62 -22.83
CA ILE A 447 3.63 -5.02 -21.85
C ILE A 447 4.20 -3.74 -21.22
N LEU A 448 5.19 -3.15 -21.91
CA LEU A 448 5.84 -1.88 -21.53
C LEU A 448 4.98 -0.62 -21.78
N PRO A 449 4.09 -0.56 -22.79
CA PRO A 449 3.29 0.63 -23.01
C PRO A 449 2.38 0.97 -21.80
N PRO A 450 1.99 2.24 -21.63
CA PRO A 450 1.04 2.66 -20.60
C PRO A 450 -0.28 1.87 -20.66
N VAL A 451 -0.92 1.67 -19.50
CA VAL A 451 -2.13 0.83 -19.37
C VAL A 451 -3.25 1.24 -20.32
N ASP A 452 -3.44 2.53 -20.58
CA ASP A 452 -4.51 2.99 -21.46
C ASP A 452 -4.23 2.59 -22.91
N GLN A 453 -2.98 2.71 -23.36
CA GLN A 453 -2.57 2.18 -24.67
C GLN A 453 -2.66 0.65 -24.73
N MET A 454 -2.37 -0.03 -23.62
CA MET A 454 -2.53 -1.49 -23.52
C MET A 454 -4.00 -1.91 -23.60
N LYS A 455 -4.92 -1.20 -22.94
CA LYS A 455 -6.37 -1.44 -23.05
C LYS A 455 -6.86 -1.23 -24.47
N ASP A 456 -6.47 -0.14 -25.10
CA ASP A 456 -6.82 0.14 -26.50
C ASP A 456 -6.28 -0.95 -27.44
N MET A 457 -5.05 -1.41 -27.20
CA MET A 457 -4.44 -2.50 -27.96
C MET A 457 -5.19 -3.82 -27.74
N VAL A 458 -5.54 -4.17 -26.50
CA VAL A 458 -6.31 -5.39 -26.18
C VAL A 458 -7.71 -5.33 -26.80
N GLU A 459 -8.38 -4.18 -26.80
CA GLU A 459 -9.73 -4.07 -27.39
C GLU A 459 -9.69 -4.16 -28.92
N LYS A 460 -8.70 -3.54 -29.57
CA LYS A 460 -8.44 -3.75 -31.00
C LYS A 460 -8.11 -5.22 -31.30
N PHE A 461 -7.31 -5.85 -30.46
CA PHE A 461 -6.99 -7.27 -30.55
C PHE A 461 -8.23 -8.15 -30.37
N ARG A 462 -9.11 -7.84 -29.41
CA ARG A 462 -10.38 -8.55 -29.17
C ARG A 462 -11.28 -8.47 -30.39
N ALA A 463 -11.49 -7.27 -30.93
CA ALA A 463 -12.31 -7.06 -32.12
C ALA A 463 -11.78 -7.88 -33.29
N PHE A 464 -10.47 -7.79 -33.55
CA PHE A 464 -9.82 -8.61 -34.57
C PHE A 464 -9.96 -10.11 -34.32
N HIS A 465 -9.74 -10.59 -33.10
CA HIS A 465 -9.82 -12.01 -32.79
C HIS A 465 -11.22 -12.58 -33.06
N ILE A 466 -12.28 -11.86 -32.66
CA ILE A 466 -13.66 -12.26 -32.93
C ILE A 466 -13.95 -12.28 -34.43
N GLU A 467 -13.54 -11.24 -35.16
CA GLU A 467 -13.70 -11.20 -36.62
C GLU A 467 -12.95 -12.34 -37.30
N PHE A 468 -11.70 -12.59 -36.89
CA PHE A 468 -10.88 -13.68 -37.41
C PHE A 468 -11.53 -15.04 -37.16
N LEU A 469 -12.04 -15.29 -35.95
CA LEU A 469 -12.76 -16.51 -35.64
C LEU A 469 -14.01 -16.66 -36.52
N ASN A 470 -14.76 -15.59 -36.78
CA ASN A 470 -15.95 -15.65 -37.62
C ASN A 470 -15.63 -15.83 -39.12
N GLU A 471 -14.56 -15.22 -39.61
CA GLU A 471 -14.08 -15.36 -40.99
C GLU A 471 -13.64 -16.81 -41.29
N TRP A 472 -13.02 -17.47 -40.32
CA TRP A 472 -12.41 -18.78 -40.48
C TRP A 472 -13.16 -19.93 -39.79
N LYS A 473 -14.33 -19.65 -39.23
CA LYS A 473 -15.19 -20.62 -38.52
C LYS A 473 -15.60 -21.82 -39.37
#